data_AF-A0A971A1A7-F1
#
_entry.id   AF-A0A971A1A7-F1
#
_cell.length_a   1.000
_cell.length_b   1.000
_cell.length_c   1.000
_cell.angle_alpha   90.00
_cell.angle_beta   90.00
_cell.angle_gamma   90.00
#
_symmetry.space_group_name_H-M   'P 1'
#
loop_
_entity.id
_entity.type
_entity.pdbx_description
1 polymer ?
#
loop_
_entity_poly.entity_id
_entity_poly.type
_entity_poly.pdbx_seq_one_letter_code
_entity_poly.pdbx_strand_id
1 'polypeptide(L)'
;VRLTAYAQAEAFTADPPNDEPVDGVFALISGVPLGGLSGAVASEIYYKIEVPAKQSRLEIATWGGEGDVDLYVRRGAKPTLKTWDDRPHRVGNNETVTINNPKAGTYYIMLKGSQEYSGTTLRALLGAPK
;
A
#
# COMPACT_ATOMS: atom_id res chain seq x y z
N VAL A 1 36.64 12.18 7.47
CA VAL A 1 35.86 12.17 6.22
C VAL A 1 34.52 12.84 6.51
N ARG A 2 34.37 14.12 6.18
CA ARG A 2 33.07 14.82 6.24
C ARG A 2 32.54 14.93 4.81
N LEU A 3 31.35 14.40 4.57
CA LEU A 3 30.51 14.84 3.45
C LEU A 3 29.08 15.00 3.98
N THR A 4 28.74 16.26 4.23
CA THR A 4 27.39 16.82 4.34
C THR A 4 26.70 16.78 2.97
N ALA A 5 25.40 16.47 2.93
CA ALA A 5 24.35 17.35 2.36
C ALA A 5 23.05 16.56 2.13
N TYR A 6 22.06 16.77 3.00
CA TYR A 6 20.66 16.72 2.59
C TYR A 6 20.41 17.98 1.75
N ALA A 7 20.18 17.80 0.45
CA ALA A 7 19.70 18.86 -0.42
C ALA A 7 18.35 18.41 -0.99
N GLN A 8 17.30 19.16 -0.66
CA GLN A 8 16.02 19.09 -1.36
C GLN A 8 16.22 19.59 -2.79
N ALA A 9 15.72 18.84 -3.77
CA ALA A 9 15.38 19.37 -5.08
C ALA A 9 14.14 18.63 -5.59
N GLU A 10 13.10 19.41 -5.86
CA GLU A 10 11.82 18.98 -6.38
C GLU A 10 11.99 18.38 -7.78
N ALA A 11 11.55 17.14 -7.96
CA ALA A 11 11.30 16.57 -9.27
C ALA A 11 9.93 15.88 -9.24
N PHE A 12 8.92 16.63 -9.68
CA PHE A 12 7.64 16.08 -10.12
C PHE A 12 7.87 15.35 -11.45
N THR A 13 8.48 14.17 -11.37
CA THR A 13 8.51 13.19 -12.46
C THR A 13 8.19 11.87 -11.79
N ALA A 14 7.08 11.25 -12.18
CA ALA A 14 6.61 10.00 -11.61
C ALA A 14 7.77 9.00 -11.49
N ASP A 15 8.13 8.69 -10.24
CA ASP A 15 9.17 7.73 -9.89
C ASP A 15 8.83 6.37 -10.53
N PRO A 16 9.81 5.65 -11.12
CA PRO A 16 9.55 4.33 -11.67
C PRO A 16 8.93 3.44 -10.57
N PRO A 17 7.78 2.82 -10.86
CA PRO A 17 7.10 2.04 -9.86
C PRO A 17 7.94 0.81 -9.48
N ASN A 18 8.15 0.63 -8.17
CA ASN A 18 8.84 -0.49 -7.50
C ASN A 18 10.35 -0.32 -7.22
N ASP A 19 10.97 0.84 -7.47
CA ASP A 19 12.28 1.14 -6.87
C ASP A 19 12.13 1.76 -5.46
N GLU A 20 13.21 1.70 -4.67
CA GLU A 20 13.37 2.03 -3.24
C GLU A 20 12.29 2.91 -2.58
N PRO A 21 11.86 2.60 -1.34
CA PRO A 21 10.76 3.31 -0.69
C PRO A 21 11.11 4.77 -0.41
N VAL A 22 10.40 5.70 -1.05
CA VAL A 22 10.49 7.13 -0.73
C VAL A 22 9.74 7.39 0.58
N ASP A 23 10.43 7.94 1.59
CA ASP A 23 9.88 8.14 2.94
C ASP A 23 9.31 6.86 3.58
N GLY A 24 9.90 5.70 3.24
CA GLY A 24 9.44 4.41 3.74
C GLY A 24 8.12 3.94 3.13
N VAL A 25 7.71 4.50 1.98
CA VAL A 25 6.47 4.13 1.28
C VAL A 25 6.75 3.66 -0.15
N PHE A 26 6.36 2.44 -0.47
CA PHE A 26 6.50 1.87 -1.81
C PHE A 26 5.32 2.27 -2.72
N ALA A 27 5.60 2.68 -3.96
CA ALA A 27 4.53 2.97 -4.93
C ALA A 27 4.02 1.67 -5.59
N LEU A 28 2.70 1.54 -5.74
CA LEU A 28 2.05 0.43 -6.44
C LEU A 28 1.58 0.87 -7.83
N ILE A 29 1.68 -0.05 -8.78
CA ILE A 29 1.03 0.08 -10.09
C ILE A 29 -0.31 -0.62 -10.03
N SER A 30 -1.35 0.05 -10.52
CA SER A 30 -2.66 -0.56 -10.69
C SER A 30 -2.57 -1.84 -11.52
N GLY A 31 -3.07 -2.95 -10.97
CA GLY A 31 -3.14 -4.26 -11.60
C GLY A 31 -1.87 -5.10 -11.53
N VAL A 32 -0.74 -4.54 -11.09
CA VAL A 32 0.52 -5.29 -10.99
C VAL A 32 0.64 -5.91 -9.58
N PRO A 33 0.69 -7.25 -9.47
CA PRO A 33 0.90 -7.90 -8.18
C PRO A 33 2.36 -7.74 -7.72
N LEU A 34 2.53 -7.41 -6.44
CA LEU A 34 3.81 -7.40 -5.75
C LEU A 34 3.87 -8.62 -4.82
N GLY A 35 4.60 -9.64 -5.24
CA GLY A 35 4.76 -10.91 -4.52
C GLY A 35 6.00 -10.96 -3.63
N GLY A 36 6.15 -12.06 -2.89
CA GLY A 36 7.33 -12.31 -2.06
C GLY A 36 7.42 -11.43 -0.82
N LEU A 37 6.30 -10.80 -0.42
CA LEU A 37 6.27 -9.92 0.74
C LEU A 37 6.43 -10.74 2.02
N SER A 38 7.22 -10.20 2.94
CA SER A 38 7.45 -10.77 4.26
C SER A 38 7.56 -9.68 5.30
N GLY A 39 7.28 -10.04 6.55
CA GLY A 39 7.36 -9.12 7.66
C GLY A 39 7.27 -9.86 8.99
N ALA A 40 7.98 -9.36 10.00
CA ALA A 40 7.93 -9.88 11.35
C ALA A 40 6.60 -9.53 12.04
N VAL A 41 6.33 -10.17 13.18
CA VAL A 41 5.23 -9.79 14.06
C VAL A 41 5.33 -8.30 14.39
N ALA A 42 4.21 -7.59 14.27
CA ALA A 42 4.09 -6.15 14.49
C ALA A 42 4.91 -5.24 13.56
N SER A 43 5.56 -5.79 12.52
CA SER A 43 6.14 -4.97 11.45
C SER A 43 5.04 -4.22 10.68
N GLU A 44 5.38 -3.03 10.20
CA GLU A 44 4.52 -2.16 9.41
C GLU A 44 5.25 -1.77 8.14
N ILE A 45 4.70 -2.16 6.99
CA ILE A 45 5.21 -1.76 5.68
C ILE A 45 4.15 -0.94 4.96
N TYR A 46 4.56 0.21 4.43
CA TYR A 46 3.67 1.16 3.81
C TYR A 46 3.79 1.16 2.29
N TYR A 47 2.65 1.22 1.63
CA TYR A 47 2.51 1.31 0.19
C TYR A 47 1.59 2.48 -0.16
N LYS A 48 1.64 2.94 -1.41
CA LYS A 48 0.74 3.96 -1.94
C LYS A 48 0.29 3.67 -3.36
N ILE A 49 -0.92 4.09 -3.70
CA ILE A 49 -1.42 4.12 -5.07
C ILE A 49 -2.08 5.47 -5.36
N GLU A 50 -1.79 6.03 -6.54
CA GLU A 50 -2.47 7.21 -7.05
C GLU A 50 -3.81 6.81 -7.68
N VAL A 51 -4.90 7.40 -7.19
CA VAL A 51 -6.25 7.19 -7.73
C VAL A 51 -6.64 8.43 -8.54
N PRO A 52 -6.78 8.32 -9.87
CA PRO A 52 -7.30 9.41 -10.69
C PRO A 52 -8.76 9.73 -10.35
N ALA A 53 -9.25 10.86 -10.82
CA ALA A 53 -10.68 11.16 -10.72
C ALA A 53 -11.52 10.13 -11.50
N LYS A 54 -12.76 9.96 -11.04
CA LYS A 54 -13.80 9.15 -11.70
C LYS A 54 -13.47 7.66 -11.84
N GLN A 55 -12.60 7.09 -11.01
CA GLN A 55 -12.48 5.63 -11.00
C GLN A 55 -13.78 4.98 -10.49
N SER A 56 -14.22 3.91 -11.13
CA SER A 56 -15.40 3.16 -10.68
C SER A 56 -15.17 2.44 -9.35
N ARG A 57 -13.92 2.02 -9.11
CA ARG A 57 -13.53 1.15 -8.00
C ARG A 57 -12.03 1.28 -7.71
N LEU A 58 -11.65 1.08 -6.45
CA LEU A 58 -10.31 0.70 -6.04
C LEU A 58 -10.43 -0.62 -5.26
N GLU A 59 -9.80 -1.67 -5.75
CA GLU A 59 -9.66 -2.95 -5.04
C GLU A 59 -8.21 -3.08 -4.55
N ILE A 60 -8.03 -3.42 -3.29
CA ILE A 60 -6.72 -3.72 -2.70
C ILE A 60 -6.85 -5.09 -2.06
N ALA A 61 -6.02 -6.02 -2.50
CA ALA A 61 -6.09 -7.40 -2.06
C ALA A 61 -4.72 -7.95 -1.71
N THR A 62 -4.69 -8.77 -0.66
CA THR A 62 -3.57 -9.65 -0.34
C THR A 62 -3.97 -11.11 -0.49
N TRP A 63 -3.04 -11.96 -0.90
CA TRP A 63 -3.24 -13.41 -0.98
C TRP A 63 -1.91 -14.18 -0.98
N GLY A 64 -2.00 -15.49 -0.75
CA GLY A 64 -0.87 -16.41 -0.84
C GLY A 64 0.16 -16.26 0.28
N GLY A 65 1.08 -17.22 0.37
CA GLY A 65 2.06 -17.30 1.45
C GLY A 65 1.48 -17.85 2.75
N GLU A 66 2.20 -17.64 3.84
CA GLU A 66 1.86 -18.10 5.19
C GLU A 66 1.85 -16.91 6.17
N GLY A 67 1.23 -17.11 7.34
CA GLY A 67 1.13 -16.12 8.40
C GLY A 67 -0.16 -15.29 8.37
N ASP A 68 -0.14 -14.17 9.08
CA ASP A 68 -1.29 -13.29 9.26
C ASP A 68 -0.87 -11.83 9.09
N VAL A 69 -1.39 -11.19 8.05
CA VAL A 69 -1.17 -9.78 7.74
C VAL A 69 -2.51 -9.08 7.78
N ASP A 70 -2.52 -7.91 8.42
CA ASP A 70 -3.66 -6.99 8.42
C ASP A 70 -3.44 -5.86 7.42
N LEU A 71 -4.52 -5.43 6.77
CA LEU A 71 -4.52 -4.39 5.76
C LEU A 71 -5.28 -3.16 6.23
N TYR A 72 -4.60 -2.02 6.27
CA TYR A 72 -5.17 -0.73 6.62
C TYR A 72 -5.06 0.20 5.44
N VAL A 73 -6.14 0.91 5.11
CA VAL A 73 -6.17 1.87 4.00
C VAL A 73 -6.59 3.23 4.51
N ARG A 74 -5.92 4.28 4.03
CA ARG A 74 -6.30 5.66 4.28
C ARG A 74 -5.95 6.58 3.12
N ARG A 75 -6.84 7.48 2.77
CA ARG A 75 -6.60 8.49 1.72
C ARG A 75 -5.86 9.70 2.29
N GLY A 76 -4.84 10.16 1.58
CA GLY A 76 -4.13 11.42 1.83
C GLY A 76 -3.11 11.41 2.97
N ALA A 77 -3.02 10.34 3.76
CA ALA A 77 -1.99 10.18 4.79
C ALA A 77 -1.79 8.69 5.13
N LYS A 78 -0.62 8.36 5.72
CA LYS A 78 -0.35 7.02 6.27
C LYS A 78 -1.44 6.63 7.29
N PRO A 79 -2.03 5.44 7.19
CA PRO A 79 -2.91 4.93 8.23
C PRO A 79 -2.10 4.68 9.52
N THR A 80 -2.80 4.62 10.64
CA THR A 80 -2.23 4.19 11.94
C THR A 80 -3.18 3.18 12.58
N LEU A 81 -2.74 2.51 13.65
CA LEU A 81 -3.59 1.63 14.45
C LEU A 81 -4.73 2.34 15.19
N LYS A 82 -4.85 3.67 15.07
CA LYS A 82 -5.94 4.49 15.63
C LYS A 82 -6.72 5.27 14.57
N THR A 83 -6.22 5.35 13.34
CA THR A 83 -6.80 6.18 12.29
C THR A 83 -6.61 5.51 10.93
N TRP A 84 -7.71 4.98 10.40
CA TRP A 84 -7.81 4.34 9.09
C TRP A 84 -9.18 4.67 8.47
N ASP A 85 -9.28 4.60 7.16
CA ASP A 85 -10.54 4.77 6.44
C ASP A 85 -11.24 3.41 6.23
N ASP A 86 -10.46 2.37 5.91
CA ASP A 86 -10.96 1.02 5.64
C ASP A 86 -10.01 -0.07 6.17
N ARG A 87 -10.60 -1.16 6.70
CA ARG A 87 -9.91 -2.42 7.07
C ARG A 87 -10.86 -3.61 6.86
N PRO A 88 -10.43 -4.70 6.22
CA PRO A 88 -11.22 -5.92 6.16
C PRO A 88 -11.14 -6.66 7.50
N HIS A 89 -12.26 -7.16 8.00
CA HIS A 89 -12.34 -7.86 9.29
C HIS A 89 -12.16 -9.38 9.09
N ARG A 90 -11.09 -9.79 8.40
CA ARG A 90 -10.81 -11.20 8.11
C ARG A 90 -9.55 -11.63 8.83
N VAL A 91 -9.55 -12.86 9.33
CA VAL A 91 -8.37 -13.49 9.92
C VAL A 91 -7.57 -14.16 8.80
N GLY A 92 -6.24 -13.98 8.80
CA GLY A 92 -5.32 -14.57 7.84
C GLY A 92 -4.87 -13.60 6.75
N ASN A 93 -3.92 -14.03 5.94
CA ASN A 93 -3.24 -13.26 4.90
C ASN A 93 -4.05 -12.92 3.63
N ASN A 94 -5.32 -13.33 3.57
CA ASN A 94 -6.16 -13.18 2.38
C ASN A 94 -7.23 -12.10 2.59
N GLU A 95 -6.79 -10.85 2.48
CA GLU A 95 -7.60 -9.68 2.77
C GLU A 95 -8.02 -8.96 1.49
N THR A 96 -9.18 -8.31 1.52
CA THR A 96 -9.61 -7.47 0.40
C THR A 96 -10.38 -6.26 0.91
N VAL A 97 -9.91 -5.08 0.53
CA VAL A 97 -10.64 -3.81 0.67
C VAL A 97 -11.14 -3.40 -0.70
N THR A 98 -12.42 -3.06 -0.77
CA THR A 98 -13.05 -2.52 -1.98
C THR A 98 -13.66 -1.17 -1.66
N ILE A 99 -13.19 -0.14 -2.35
CA ILE A 99 -13.71 1.21 -2.28
C ILE A 99 -14.44 1.49 -3.58
N ASN A 100 -15.76 1.66 -3.52
CA ASN A 100 -16.58 2.00 -4.68
C ASN A 100 -16.58 3.52 -4.89
N ASN A 101 -16.40 3.96 -6.15
CA ASN A 101 -16.28 5.37 -6.50
C ASN A 101 -15.25 6.13 -5.62
N PRO A 102 -13.99 5.67 -5.55
CA PRO A 102 -12.99 6.32 -4.71
C PRO A 102 -12.80 7.79 -5.13
N LYS A 103 -12.55 8.65 -4.14
CA LYS A 103 -12.19 10.05 -4.41
C LYS A 103 -10.80 10.08 -5.03
N ALA A 104 -10.53 11.05 -5.90
CA ALA A 104 -9.19 11.23 -6.43
C ALA A 104 -8.17 11.51 -5.30
N GLY A 105 -6.93 11.06 -5.49
CA GLY A 105 -5.80 11.33 -4.62
C GLY A 105 -5.00 10.08 -4.25
N THR A 106 -3.97 10.27 -3.44
CA THR A 106 -3.11 9.19 -2.96
C THR A 106 -3.81 8.38 -1.87
N TYR A 107 -3.86 7.07 -2.06
CA TYR A 107 -4.27 6.13 -1.02
C TYR A 107 -3.03 5.44 -0.46
N TYR A 108 -2.88 5.47 0.85
CA TYR A 108 -1.85 4.77 1.58
C TYR A 108 -2.39 3.45 2.12
N ILE A 109 -1.61 2.40 1.95
CA ILE A 109 -1.89 1.04 2.40
C ILE A 109 -0.81 0.68 3.42
N MET A 110 -1.19 0.18 4.59
CA MET A 110 -0.25 -0.41 5.54
C MET A 110 -0.54 -1.90 5.62
N LEU A 111 0.49 -2.70 5.40
CA LEU A 111 0.51 -4.11 5.77
C LEU A 111 1.15 -4.22 7.15
N LYS A 112 0.40 -4.80 8.08
CA LYS A 112 0.85 -5.00 9.45
C LYS A 112 0.90 -6.50 9.76
N GLY A 113 2.06 -7.00 10.16
CA GLY A 113 2.15 -8.38 10.65
C GLY A 113 1.36 -8.55 11.96
N SER A 114 0.24 -9.27 11.91
CA SER A 114 -0.43 -9.81 13.10
C SER A 114 0.34 -11.02 13.62
N GLN A 115 0.86 -11.81 12.69
CA GLN A 115 1.91 -12.80 12.89
C GLN A 115 3.07 -12.50 11.92
N GLU A 116 4.16 -13.25 12.05
CA GLU A 116 5.17 -13.28 10.99
C GLU A 116 4.50 -13.80 9.71
N TYR A 117 4.71 -13.11 8.59
CA TYR A 117 4.18 -13.51 7.30
C TYR A 117 5.29 -13.58 6.27
N SER A 118 5.13 -14.48 5.29
CA SER A 118 6.08 -14.64 4.20
C SER A 118 5.41 -15.14 2.93
N GLY A 119 5.95 -14.72 1.77
CA GLY A 119 5.43 -15.11 0.47
C GLY A 119 4.08 -14.48 0.11
N THR A 120 3.62 -13.48 0.87
CA THR A 120 2.36 -12.78 0.59
C THR A 120 2.47 -11.94 -0.67
N THR A 121 1.37 -11.86 -1.42
CA THR A 121 1.23 -11.00 -2.58
C THR A 121 0.25 -9.89 -2.29
N LEU A 122 0.58 -8.65 -2.65
CA LEU A 122 -0.29 -7.48 -2.60
C LEU A 122 -0.59 -6.99 -4.01
N ARG A 123 -1.84 -6.61 -4.29
CA ARG A 123 -2.19 -5.89 -5.51
C ARG A 123 -3.25 -4.85 -5.23
N ALA A 124 -3.04 -3.66 -5.79
CA ALA A 124 -4.08 -2.65 -5.92
C ALA A 124 -4.53 -2.59 -7.38
N LEU A 125 -5.83 -2.51 -7.63
CA LEU A 125 -6.44 -2.49 -8.96
C LEU A 125 -7.50 -1.37 -9.02
N LEU A 126 -7.31 -0.45 -9.95
CA LEU A 126 -8.30 0.56 -10.29
C LEU A 126 -9.31 0.00 -11.30
N GLY A 127 -10.59 0.20 -11.02
CA GLY A 127 -11.66 -0.09 -11.98
C GLY A 127 -11.70 0.96 -13.08
N ALA A 128 -12.35 0.64 -14.20
CA ALA A 128 -12.45 1.55 -15.35
C ALA A 128 -12.95 2.95 -14.95
N PRO A 129 -12.49 4.03 -15.62
CA PRO A 129 -13.05 5.36 -15.44
C PRO A 129 -14.57 5.36 -15.73
N LYS A 130 -15.32 6.14 -14.96
CA LYS A 130 -16.74 6.45 -15.17
C LYS A 130 -16.92 7.78 -15.89
#